data_AF-A0A962XCR3-F1
#
_entry.id   AF-A0A962XCR3-F1
#
_cell.length_a   1.000
_cell.length_b   1.000
_cell.length_c   1.000
_cell.angle_alpha   90.00
_cell.angle_beta   90.00
_cell.angle_gamma   90.00
#
_symmetry.space_group_name_H-M   'P 1'
#
loop_
_entity.id
_entity.type
_entity.pdbx_description
1 polymer ?
#
loop_
_entity_poly.entity_id
_entity_poly.type
_entity_poly.pdbx_seq_one_letter_code
_entity_poly.pdbx_strand_id
1 'polypeptide(L)'
;MTNKLVQKHLFRGTHEYEIDGEQLNVRVKTRFKEEKLSIMLTVLNPEPVIDKSSLAFVSRVNGEPLVSLMLAKPDPKRFNAFVSELKQRALAEYNAFSGLLPTSLPEGMAANSYDEPPEFDDDGDVAIAPGRTVRVDEVETAIRMLQTHLDPDQTSQLVAALEALREAPDDHGRLTRVAQVFSEMGGNQGAVLTYAPYLAILMSDDPFNRV
;
A
#
# COMPACT_ATOMS: atom_id res chain seq x y z
N MET A 1 -1.25 -13.25 -22.80
CA MET A 1 -0.40 -12.41 -21.94
C MET A 1 -1.21 -11.18 -21.56
N THR A 2 -1.42 -10.95 -20.27
CA THR A 2 -2.18 -9.81 -19.76
C THR A 2 -1.19 -8.83 -19.16
N ASN A 3 -0.68 -7.92 -19.99
CA ASN A 3 0.35 -6.96 -19.56
C ASN A 3 -0.26 -5.69 -18.96
N LYS A 4 -1.59 -5.55 -19.00
CA LYS A 4 -2.30 -4.39 -18.46
C LYS A 4 -3.44 -4.81 -17.56
N LEU A 5 -3.49 -4.24 -16.36
CA LEU A 5 -4.57 -4.38 -15.40
C LEU A 5 -5.17 -3.01 -15.12
N VAL A 6 -6.49 -2.89 -15.26
CA VAL A 6 -7.21 -1.65 -14.94
C VAL A 6 -8.22 -1.97 -13.84
N GLN A 7 -8.06 -1.33 -12.69
CA GLN A 7 -8.94 -1.44 -11.54
C GLN A 7 -9.67 -0.11 -11.37
N LYS A 8 -10.98 -0.12 -11.60
CA LYS A 8 -11.83 1.06 -11.38
C LYS A 8 -12.47 0.97 -10.01
N HIS A 9 -12.27 2.00 -9.20
CA HIS A 9 -12.91 2.13 -7.90
C HIS A 9 -13.68 3.45 -7.83
N LEU A 10 -14.91 3.41 -7.28
CA LEU A 10 -15.74 4.62 -7.17
C LEU A 10 -15.07 5.73 -6.34
N PHE A 11 -14.28 5.35 -5.33
CA PHE A 11 -13.66 6.29 -4.37
C PHE A 11 -12.15 6.45 -4.50
N ARG A 12 -11.42 5.40 -4.93
CA ARG A 12 -9.96 5.42 -5.07
C ARG A 12 -9.50 5.79 -6.49
N GLY A 13 -10.46 6.04 -7.39
CA GLY A 13 -10.16 6.38 -8.77
C GLY A 13 -9.89 5.15 -9.63
N THR A 14 -9.30 5.39 -10.80
CA THR A 14 -8.90 4.35 -11.74
C THR A 14 -7.41 4.09 -11.58
N HIS A 15 -7.07 2.87 -11.16
CA HIS A 15 -5.70 2.41 -11.10
C HIS A 15 -5.42 1.62 -12.38
N GLU A 16 -4.41 2.02 -13.14
CA GLU A 16 -3.92 1.31 -14.29
C GLU A 16 -2.51 0.83 -13.99
N TYR A 17 -2.27 -0.46 -14.22
CA TYR A 17 -0.99 -1.11 -14.07
C TYR A 17 -0.61 -1.68 -15.43
N GLU A 18 0.57 -1.34 -15.93
CA GLU A 18 1.04 -1.76 -17.23
C GLU A 18 2.48 -2.21 -17.14
N ILE A 19 2.73 -3.43 -17.55
CA ILE A 19 4.05 -4.01 -17.65
C ILE A 19 4.59 -3.66 -19.03
N ASP A 20 5.61 -2.81 -19.09
CA ASP A 20 6.27 -2.39 -20.31
C ASP A 20 7.77 -2.74 -20.23
N GLY A 21 8.17 -3.77 -20.98
CA GLY A 21 9.52 -4.34 -20.90
C GLY A 21 9.91 -4.72 -19.47
N GLU A 22 10.91 -3.99 -18.96
CA GLU A 22 11.57 -4.18 -17.65
C GLU A 22 10.93 -3.34 -16.53
N GLN A 23 9.84 -2.62 -16.81
CA GLN A 23 9.21 -1.70 -15.86
C GLN A 23 7.72 -1.98 -15.67
N LEU A 24 7.26 -1.75 -14.45
CA LEU A 24 5.85 -1.66 -14.09
C LEU A 24 5.46 -0.18 -14.00
N ASN A 25 4.66 0.27 -14.96
CA ASN A 25 4.04 1.58 -14.95
C ASN A 25 2.72 1.53 -14.20
N VAL A 26 2.58 2.39 -13.21
CA VAL A 26 1.39 2.55 -12.39
C VAL A 26 0.84 3.94 -12.62
N ARG A 27 -0.43 4.03 -12.99
CA ARG A 27 -1.15 5.30 -13.15
C ARG A 27 -2.39 5.28 -12.29
N VAL A 28 -2.46 6.19 -11.32
CA VAL A 28 -3.61 6.35 -10.45
C VAL A 28 -4.32 7.64 -10.81
N LYS A 29 -5.55 7.52 -11.30
CA LYS A 29 -6.38 8.66 -11.68
C LYS A 29 -7.57 8.79 -10.75
N THR A 30 -7.51 9.75 -9.84
CA THR A 30 -8.63 10.14 -8.97
C THR A 30 -9.41 11.30 -9.58
N ARG A 31 -10.51 11.72 -8.93
CA ARG A 31 -11.28 12.91 -9.38
C ARG A 31 -10.50 14.22 -9.26
N PHE A 32 -9.48 14.28 -8.39
CA PHE A 32 -8.77 15.51 -8.05
C PHE A 32 -7.31 15.52 -8.49
N LYS A 33 -6.69 14.34 -8.69
CA LYS A 33 -5.27 14.21 -9.02
C LYS A 33 -5.03 13.00 -9.93
N GLU A 34 -4.05 13.13 -10.81
CA GLU A 34 -3.47 12.02 -11.56
C GLU A 34 -2.01 11.84 -11.16
N GLU A 35 -1.63 10.61 -10.83
CA GLU A 35 -0.28 10.23 -10.41
C GLU A 35 0.24 9.11 -11.30
N LYS A 36 1.54 9.16 -11.58
CA LYS A 36 2.24 8.17 -12.38
C LYS A 36 3.51 7.77 -11.67
N LEU A 37 3.79 6.48 -11.68
CA LEU A 37 4.96 5.88 -11.08
C LEU A 37 5.49 4.81 -12.03
N SER A 38 6.80 4.73 -12.17
CA SER A 38 7.47 3.68 -12.94
C SER A 38 8.42 2.95 -12.01
N ILE A 39 8.21 1.65 -11.85
CA ILE A 39 8.99 0.79 -10.95
C ILE A 39 9.77 -0.21 -11.79
N MET A 40 11.06 -0.36 -11.54
CA MET A 40 11.84 -1.42 -12.19
C MET A 40 11.44 -2.80 -11.66
N LEU A 41 11.25 -3.77 -12.55
CA LEU A 41 10.87 -5.13 -12.15
C LEU A 41 11.98 -5.84 -11.35
N THR A 42 13.24 -5.44 -11.54
CA THR A 42 14.41 -5.98 -10.83
C THR A 42 14.38 -5.71 -9.32
N VAL A 43 13.83 -4.56 -8.90
CA VAL A 43 13.75 -4.19 -7.48
C VAL A 43 12.52 -4.78 -6.78
N LEU A 44 11.62 -5.41 -7.53
CA LEU A 44 10.31 -5.85 -7.06
C LEU A 44 10.36 -7.33 -6.64
N ASN A 45 9.94 -7.63 -5.42
CA ASN A 45 9.92 -8.98 -4.87
C ASN A 45 8.79 -9.80 -5.55
N PRO A 46 9.10 -10.93 -6.22
CA PRO A 46 8.14 -11.72 -6.97
C PRO A 46 7.18 -12.46 -6.05
N GLU A 47 7.46 -12.49 -4.74
CA GLU A 47 6.54 -12.97 -3.72
C GLU A 47 5.81 -11.79 -3.08
N PRO A 48 4.64 -11.39 -3.60
CA PRO A 48 3.84 -10.36 -2.98
C PRO A 48 3.24 -10.86 -1.67
N VAL A 49 3.16 -9.95 -0.71
CA VAL A 49 2.55 -10.18 0.59
C VAL A 49 1.07 -9.79 0.51
N ILE A 50 0.22 -10.59 1.12
CA ILE A 50 -1.19 -10.23 1.28
C ILE A 50 -1.27 -9.25 2.45
N ASP A 51 -1.63 -8.01 2.16
CA ASP A 51 -1.88 -6.99 3.17
C ASP A 51 -3.36 -6.59 3.15
N LYS A 52 -4.09 -7.01 4.19
CA LYS A 52 -5.53 -6.77 4.38
C LYS A 52 -6.36 -7.21 3.16
N SER A 53 -6.70 -6.26 2.30
CA SER A 53 -7.54 -6.45 1.09
C SER A 53 -6.77 -6.20 -0.22
N SER A 54 -5.45 -6.12 -0.14
CA SER A 54 -4.57 -5.84 -1.27
C SER A 54 -3.42 -6.86 -1.32
N LEU A 55 -2.89 -7.03 -2.52
CA LEU A 55 -1.70 -7.79 -2.81
C LEU A 55 -0.56 -6.77 -3.00
N ALA A 56 0.32 -6.69 -2.01
CA ALA A 56 1.43 -5.74 -2.00
C ALA A 56 2.69 -6.41 -2.54
N PHE A 57 3.25 -5.85 -3.60
CA PHE A 57 4.60 -6.20 -4.04
C PHE A 57 5.59 -5.29 -3.32
N VAL A 58 6.48 -5.92 -2.57
CA VAL A 58 7.50 -5.23 -1.79
C VAL A 58 8.79 -5.08 -2.56
N SER A 59 9.59 -4.11 -2.19
CA SER A 59 10.96 -3.94 -2.62
C SER A 59 11.81 -5.09 -2.09
N ARG A 60 12.69 -5.63 -2.92
CA ARG A 60 13.69 -6.61 -2.49
C ARG A 60 14.80 -5.99 -1.65
N VAL A 61 14.99 -4.68 -1.78
CA VAL A 61 16.15 -3.98 -1.20
C VAL A 61 15.90 -3.63 0.26
N ASN A 62 14.69 -3.17 0.57
CA ASN A 62 14.32 -2.70 1.90
C ASN A 62 13.01 -3.33 2.43
N GLY A 63 12.39 -4.26 1.68
CA GLY A 63 11.18 -4.97 2.13
C GLY A 63 9.91 -4.11 2.12
N GLU A 64 9.96 -2.89 1.59
CA GLU A 64 8.85 -1.94 1.66
C GLU A 64 7.86 -2.10 0.50
N PRO A 65 6.55 -1.92 0.70
CA PRO A 65 5.56 -2.04 -0.37
C PRO A 65 5.78 -0.97 -1.45
N LEU A 66 6.16 -1.38 -2.66
CA LEU A 66 6.34 -0.49 -3.81
C LEU A 66 5.04 -0.29 -4.60
N VAL A 67 4.22 -1.33 -4.65
CA VAL A 67 2.93 -1.27 -5.34
C VAL A 67 1.93 -2.22 -4.69
N SER A 68 0.70 -1.75 -4.52
CA SER A 68 -0.41 -2.55 -4.01
C SER A 68 -1.49 -2.68 -5.06
N LEU A 69 -1.92 -3.91 -5.32
CA LEU A 69 -3.02 -4.25 -6.21
C LEU A 69 -4.21 -4.70 -5.37
N MET A 70 -5.39 -4.14 -5.60
CA MET A 70 -6.54 -4.49 -4.77
C MET A 70 -7.06 -5.88 -5.13
N LEU A 71 -7.35 -6.70 -4.13
CA LEU A 71 -7.88 -8.05 -4.35
C LEU A 71 -9.33 -7.97 -4.85
N ALA A 72 -9.64 -8.84 -5.82
CA ALA A 72 -10.98 -9.30 -6.19
C ALA A 72 -11.95 -8.38 -6.97
N LYS A 73 -11.56 -7.18 -7.44
CA LYS A 73 -12.46 -6.37 -8.32
C LYS A 73 -11.73 -5.75 -9.51
N PRO A 74 -12.27 -5.82 -10.76
CA PRO A 74 -13.53 -6.43 -11.20
C PRO A 74 -13.42 -7.82 -11.88
N ASP A 75 -12.23 -8.32 -12.21
CA ASP A 75 -12.05 -9.58 -12.96
C ASP A 75 -10.93 -10.44 -12.34
N PRO A 76 -11.26 -11.49 -11.57
CA PRO A 76 -10.26 -12.31 -10.90
C PRO A 76 -9.39 -13.10 -11.88
N LYS A 77 -9.89 -13.43 -13.08
CA LYS A 77 -9.09 -14.14 -14.11
C LYS A 77 -8.01 -13.22 -14.66
N ARG A 78 -8.37 -11.98 -15.01
CA ARG A 78 -7.40 -10.98 -15.48
C ARG A 78 -6.42 -10.57 -14.39
N PHE A 79 -6.91 -10.42 -13.15
CA PHE A 79 -6.07 -10.13 -12.00
C PHE A 79 -5.03 -11.24 -11.78
N ASN A 80 -5.47 -12.50 -11.67
CA ASN A 80 -4.56 -13.63 -11.46
C ASN A 80 -3.56 -13.77 -12.62
N ALA A 81 -4.02 -13.61 -13.87
CA ALA A 81 -3.14 -13.66 -15.04
C ALA A 81 -2.09 -12.54 -15.03
N PHE A 82 -2.48 -11.31 -14.67
CA PHE A 82 -1.55 -10.18 -14.54
C PHE A 82 -0.54 -10.41 -13.40
N VAL A 83 -1.01 -10.86 -12.23
CA VAL A 83 -0.15 -11.16 -11.09
C VAL A 83 0.85 -12.25 -11.45
N SER A 84 0.41 -13.35 -12.07
CA SER A 84 1.31 -14.42 -12.51
C SER A 84 2.37 -13.91 -13.49
N GLU A 85 1.98 -13.09 -14.47
CA GLU A 85 2.91 -12.47 -15.42
C GLU A 85 3.92 -11.55 -14.72
N LEU A 86 3.45 -10.70 -13.80
CA LEU A 86 4.30 -9.77 -13.05
C LEU A 86 5.33 -10.54 -12.20
N LYS A 87 4.91 -11.61 -11.53
CA LYS A 87 5.82 -12.50 -10.77
C LYS A 87 6.87 -13.13 -11.68
N GLN A 88 6.45 -13.68 -12.83
CA GLN A 88 7.35 -14.33 -13.78
C GLN A 88 8.37 -13.35 -14.34
N ARG A 89 7.95 -12.14 -14.73
CA ARG A 89 8.86 -11.13 -15.26
C ARG A 89 9.77 -10.54 -14.18
N ALA A 90 9.26 -10.23 -13.00
CA ALA A 90 10.11 -9.78 -11.89
C ALA A 90 11.18 -10.83 -11.53
N LEU A 91 10.84 -12.12 -11.60
CA LEU A 91 11.80 -13.21 -11.42
C LEU A 91 12.79 -13.30 -12.60
N ALA A 92 12.32 -13.20 -13.84
CA ALA A 92 13.16 -13.28 -15.04
C ALA A 92 14.15 -12.11 -15.13
N GLU A 93 13.69 -10.88 -14.91
CA GLU A 93 14.51 -9.67 -14.88
C GLU A 93 15.54 -9.72 -13.76
N TYR A 94 15.14 -10.22 -12.59
CA TYR A 94 16.11 -10.47 -11.53
C TYR A 94 17.15 -11.50 -11.92
N ASN A 95 16.74 -12.65 -12.47
CA ASN A 95 17.68 -13.69 -12.89
C ASN A 95 18.61 -13.18 -14.01
N ALA A 96 18.13 -12.31 -14.90
CA ALA A 96 18.95 -11.66 -15.91
C ALA A 96 19.94 -10.66 -15.28
N PHE A 97 19.48 -9.85 -14.33
CA PHE A 97 20.28 -8.87 -13.61
C PHE A 97 21.32 -9.50 -12.67
N SER A 98 20.98 -10.62 -12.02
CA SER A 98 21.86 -11.38 -11.12
C SER A 98 22.76 -12.38 -11.86
N GLY A 99 22.70 -12.43 -13.20
CA GLY A 99 23.52 -13.32 -14.04
C GLY A 99 23.14 -14.81 -13.96
N LEU A 100 21.95 -15.15 -13.47
CA LEU A 100 21.47 -16.53 -13.28
C LEU A 100 20.78 -17.15 -14.50
N LEU A 101 20.64 -16.43 -15.62
CA LEU A 101 20.33 -17.03 -16.92
C LEU A 101 21.56 -16.94 -17.85
N PRO A 102 22.04 -18.08 -18.39
CA PRO A 102 23.23 -18.12 -19.24
C PRO A 102 22.88 -17.59 -20.63
N THR A 103 22.98 -16.27 -20.82
CA THR A 103 23.12 -15.72 -22.18
C THR A 103 24.61 -15.70 -22.49
N SER A 104 25.05 -16.78 -23.16
CA SER A 104 26.34 -16.94 -23.84
C SER A 104 27.57 -16.34 -23.16
N LEU A 105 28.31 -17.18 -22.43
CA LEU A 105 29.65 -16.91 -21.93
C LEU A 105 30.55 -16.27 -23.01
N PRO A 106 31.16 -15.10 -22.75
CA PRO A 106 32.51 -14.82 -23.20
C PRO A 106 33.49 -15.42 -22.18
N GLU A 107 34.46 -16.18 -22.68
CA GLU A 107 35.57 -16.70 -21.89
C GLU A 107 36.32 -15.57 -21.18
N GLY A 108 36.46 -15.71 -19.86
CA GLY A 108 37.42 -14.95 -19.07
C GLY A 108 36.77 -13.99 -18.10
N MET A 109 36.44 -14.49 -16.90
CA MET A 109 36.80 -13.85 -15.63
C MET A 109 36.34 -14.74 -14.47
N ALA A 110 37.21 -15.67 -14.09
CA ALA A 110 37.24 -16.17 -12.73
C ALA A 110 37.86 -15.09 -11.83
N ALA A 111 37.20 -14.71 -10.74
CA ALA A 111 37.82 -14.36 -9.45
C ALA A 111 36.83 -13.71 -8.45
N ASN A 112 36.75 -14.33 -7.26
CA ASN A 112 36.41 -13.76 -5.94
C ASN A 112 34.91 -13.50 -5.67
N SER A 113 34.32 -13.72 -4.49
CA SER A 113 34.80 -14.08 -3.14
C SER A 113 33.59 -14.64 -2.38
N TYR A 114 33.76 -15.71 -1.60
CA TYR A 114 32.78 -16.07 -0.57
C TYR A 114 32.96 -15.08 0.59
N ASP A 115 31.90 -14.38 0.96
CA ASP A 115 31.79 -13.75 2.28
C ASP A 115 30.67 -14.47 3.03
N GLU A 116 31.01 -14.96 4.22
CA GLU A 116 30.11 -15.70 5.10
C GLU A 116 28.99 -14.76 5.57
N PRO A 117 27.70 -15.15 5.48
CA PRO A 117 26.62 -14.25 5.86
C PRO A 117 26.70 -13.94 7.37
N PRO A 118 26.56 -12.68 7.79
CA PRO A 118 26.54 -12.32 9.21
C PRO A 118 25.34 -12.96 9.91
N GLU A 119 25.54 -13.41 11.14
CA GLU A 119 24.45 -13.79 12.04
C GLU A 119 23.62 -12.54 12.36
N PHE A 120 22.30 -12.63 12.16
CA PHE A 120 21.36 -11.56 12.48
C PHE A 120 20.97 -11.66 13.96
N ASP A 121 21.26 -10.63 14.75
CA ASP A 121 20.72 -10.48 16.10
C ASP A 121 19.20 -10.27 16.02
N ASP A 122 18.46 -11.15 16.68
CA ASP A 122 17.00 -11.23 16.73
C ASP A 122 16.45 -10.29 17.82
N ASP A 123 16.49 -8.98 17.58
CA ASP A 123 15.79 -7.99 18.41
C ASP A 123 15.42 -6.77 17.55
N GLY A 124 14.23 -6.79 16.95
CA GLY A 124 13.71 -5.74 16.08
C GLY A 124 12.31 -5.30 16.48
N ASP A 125 12.24 -4.40 17.47
CA ASP A 125 11.05 -3.63 17.84
C ASP A 125 10.47 -2.94 16.59
N VAL A 126 9.15 -3.04 16.37
CA VAL A 126 8.48 -2.52 15.16
C VAL A 126 8.44 -1.00 15.23
N ALA A 127 9.49 -0.35 14.73
CA ALA A 127 9.55 1.10 14.60
C ALA A 127 8.63 1.58 13.46
N ILE A 128 7.56 2.30 13.83
CA ILE A 128 6.70 3.02 12.88
C ILE A 128 7.43 4.30 12.45
N ALA A 129 7.73 4.44 11.16
CA ALA A 129 8.36 5.63 10.59
C ALA A 129 7.44 6.87 10.64
N PRO A 130 7.97 8.08 10.88
CA PRO A 130 7.19 9.31 11.06
C PRO A 130 6.81 9.94 9.71
N GLY A 131 5.54 10.33 9.53
CA GLY A 131 5.17 11.07 8.31
C GLY A 131 3.71 11.47 8.09
N ARG A 132 2.73 10.96 8.84
CA ARG A 132 1.33 11.41 8.68
C ARG A 132 1.04 12.66 9.52
N THR A 133 1.11 13.84 8.91
CA THR A 133 0.57 15.05 9.54
C THR A 133 -0.95 15.00 9.51
N VAL A 134 -1.57 14.76 10.67
CA VAL A 134 -3.03 14.81 10.84
C VAL A 134 -3.51 16.26 10.65
N ARG A 135 -4.49 16.46 9.77
CA ARG A 135 -5.10 17.77 9.51
C ARG A 135 -6.23 18.00 10.50
N VAL A 136 -5.95 18.82 11.51
CA VAL A 136 -6.88 19.13 12.61
C VAL A 136 -8.22 19.68 12.10
N ASP A 137 -8.22 20.57 11.10
CA ASP A 137 -9.45 21.15 10.52
C ASP A 137 -10.36 20.08 9.86
N GLU A 138 -9.76 19.06 9.26
CA GLU A 138 -10.50 17.96 8.63
C GLU A 138 -11.06 17.00 9.69
N VAL A 139 -10.33 16.78 10.80
CA VAL A 139 -10.81 16.02 11.95
C VAL A 139 -11.99 16.73 12.62
N GLU A 140 -11.92 18.05 12.78
CA GLU A 140 -13.02 18.85 13.33
C GLU A 140 -14.26 18.82 12.43
N THR A 141 -14.05 18.96 11.12
CA THR A 141 -15.13 18.83 10.13
C THR A 141 -15.77 17.45 10.20
N ALA A 142 -14.97 16.37 10.30
CA ALA A 142 -15.46 15.01 10.47
C ALA A 142 -16.30 14.86 11.73
N ILE A 143 -15.83 15.33 12.90
CA ILE A 143 -16.57 15.29 14.17
C ILE A 143 -17.94 15.97 14.01
N ARG A 144 -17.97 17.19 13.46
CA ARG A 144 -19.20 17.95 13.26
C ARG A 144 -20.19 17.21 12.37
N MET A 145 -19.71 16.64 11.26
CA MET A 145 -20.56 15.93 10.31
C MET A 145 -21.14 14.65 10.91
N LEU A 146 -20.36 13.91 11.71
CA LEU A 146 -20.83 12.71 12.39
C LEU A 146 -21.89 13.04 13.44
N GLN A 147 -21.66 14.07 14.27
CA GLN A 147 -22.62 14.50 15.29
C GLN A 147 -23.93 15.07 14.70
N THR A 148 -23.87 15.65 13.49
CA THR A 148 -25.05 16.23 12.84
C THR A 148 -25.94 15.19 12.18
N HIS A 149 -25.34 14.11 11.66
CA HIS A 149 -26.03 13.20 10.75
C HIS A 149 -26.15 11.75 11.22
N LEU A 150 -25.47 11.38 12.31
CA LEU A 150 -25.50 10.03 12.86
C LEU A 150 -25.95 10.04 14.32
N ASP A 151 -26.51 8.91 14.75
CA ASP A 151 -26.95 8.75 16.12
C ASP A 151 -25.76 8.88 17.09
N PRO A 152 -25.87 9.71 18.14
CA PRO A 152 -24.79 9.94 19.09
C PRO A 152 -24.43 8.67 19.86
N ASP A 153 -25.41 7.79 20.14
CA ASP A 153 -25.16 6.51 20.81
C ASP A 153 -24.30 5.57 19.97
N GLN A 154 -24.37 5.68 18.64
CA GLN A 154 -23.61 4.83 17.72
C GLN A 154 -22.24 5.39 17.36
N THR A 155 -22.02 6.69 17.55
CA THR A 155 -20.80 7.38 17.11
C THR A 155 -20.01 8.02 18.24
N SER A 156 -20.53 8.04 19.47
CA SER A 156 -19.90 8.63 20.65
C SER A 156 -18.46 8.18 20.87
N GLN A 157 -18.19 6.88 20.78
CA GLN A 157 -16.84 6.34 20.96
C GLN A 157 -15.88 6.80 19.86
N LEU A 158 -16.38 6.88 18.61
CA LEU A 158 -15.57 7.34 17.48
C LEU A 158 -15.29 8.83 17.56
N VAL A 159 -16.31 9.62 17.93
CA VAL A 159 -16.18 11.06 18.15
C VAL A 159 -15.18 11.36 19.26
N ALA A 160 -15.26 10.65 20.39
CA ALA A 160 -14.29 10.80 21.48
C ALA A 160 -12.86 10.45 21.05
N ALA A 161 -12.68 9.41 20.23
CA ALA A 161 -11.38 9.05 19.69
C ALA A 161 -10.83 10.11 18.72
N LEU A 162 -11.70 10.71 17.88
CA LEU A 162 -11.34 11.80 16.98
C LEU A 162 -11.02 13.09 17.73
N GLU A 163 -11.74 13.41 18.81
CA GLU A 163 -11.45 14.55 19.67
C GLU A 163 -10.09 14.40 20.36
N ALA A 164 -9.78 13.21 20.86
CA ALA A 164 -8.45 12.91 21.37
C ALA A 164 -7.39 13.08 20.27
N LEU A 165 -7.61 12.54 19.07
CA LEU A 165 -6.68 12.72 17.96
C LEU A 165 -6.49 14.20 17.57
N ARG A 166 -7.56 15.00 17.63
CA ARG A 166 -7.51 16.46 17.40
C ARG A 166 -6.59 17.17 18.38
N GLU A 167 -6.58 16.77 19.65
CA GLU A 167 -5.75 17.38 20.70
C GLU A 167 -4.27 17.02 20.61
N ALA A 168 -3.95 15.82 20.12
CA ALA A 168 -2.57 15.40 19.87
C ALA A 168 -2.49 14.71 18.49
N PRO A 169 -2.40 15.49 17.41
CA PRO A 169 -2.43 14.98 16.03
C PRO A 169 -1.24 14.07 15.69
N ASP A 170 -0.12 14.23 16.39
CA ASP A 170 1.11 13.43 16.17
C ASP A 170 1.17 12.16 17.05
N ASP A 171 0.15 11.94 17.90
CA ASP A 171 0.08 10.78 18.79
C ASP A 171 -0.44 9.55 18.05
N HIS A 172 0.49 8.64 17.77
CA HIS A 172 0.23 7.39 17.05
C HIS A 172 -0.71 6.45 17.81
N GLY A 173 -0.73 6.52 19.15
CA GLY A 173 -1.66 5.77 19.97
C GLY A 173 -3.10 6.22 19.75
N ARG A 174 -3.32 7.52 19.56
CA ARG A 174 -4.66 8.08 19.28
C ARG A 174 -5.14 7.73 17.88
N LEU A 175 -4.24 7.73 16.89
CA LEU A 175 -4.57 7.27 15.53
C LEU A 175 -4.96 5.78 15.53
N THR A 176 -4.19 4.95 16.23
CA THR A 176 -4.48 3.52 16.41
C THR A 176 -5.83 3.30 17.09
N ARG A 177 -6.15 4.12 18.10
CA ARG A 177 -7.45 4.06 18.79
C ARG A 177 -8.61 4.43 17.87
N VAL A 178 -8.47 5.45 17.02
CA VAL A 178 -9.48 5.80 16.01
C VAL A 178 -9.72 4.63 15.05
N ALA A 179 -8.66 3.99 14.57
CA ALA A 179 -8.75 2.84 13.66
C ALA A 179 -9.44 1.63 14.33
N GLN A 180 -9.14 1.37 15.60
CA GLN A 180 -9.76 0.30 16.37
C GLN A 180 -11.26 0.54 16.55
N VAL A 181 -11.65 1.71 17.07
CA VAL A 181 -13.05 2.06 17.31
C VAL A 181 -13.83 2.02 16.00
N PHE A 182 -13.26 2.56 14.91
CA PHE A 182 -13.88 2.49 13.60
C PHE A 182 -14.10 1.03 13.13
N SER A 183 -13.12 0.15 13.36
CA SER A 183 -13.20 -1.27 13.00
C SER A 183 -14.30 -2.01 13.77
N GLU A 184 -14.52 -1.64 15.03
CA GLU A 184 -15.52 -2.24 15.92
C GLU A 184 -16.98 -1.82 15.58
N MET A 185 -17.19 -0.74 14.80
CA MET A 185 -18.53 -0.28 14.41
C MET A 185 -19.25 -1.18 13.38
N GLY A 186 -18.56 -2.13 12.75
CA GLY A 186 -19.15 -3.07 11.79
C GLY A 186 -19.92 -2.38 10.65
N GLY A 187 -21.21 -2.70 10.50
CA GLY A 187 -22.05 -2.20 9.39
C GLY A 187 -22.21 -0.67 9.33
N ASN A 188 -21.96 0.04 10.43
CA ASN A 188 -22.08 1.50 10.51
C ASN A 188 -20.90 2.24 9.90
N GLN A 189 -19.82 1.54 9.54
CA GLN A 189 -18.64 2.11 8.88
C GLN A 189 -18.99 2.84 7.58
N GLY A 190 -19.95 2.32 6.79
CA GLY A 190 -20.37 2.96 5.55
C GLY A 190 -21.03 4.33 5.76
N ALA A 191 -21.85 4.45 6.81
CA ALA A 191 -22.50 5.70 7.18
C ALA A 191 -21.46 6.73 7.68
N VAL A 192 -20.51 6.29 8.50
CA VAL A 192 -19.40 7.13 8.97
C VAL A 192 -18.55 7.65 7.81
N LEU A 193 -18.18 6.79 6.85
CA LEU A 193 -17.39 7.21 5.69
C LEU A 193 -18.14 8.15 4.74
N THR A 194 -19.48 8.15 4.78
CA THR A 194 -20.30 9.08 3.98
C THR A 194 -20.18 10.51 4.51
N TYR A 195 -20.16 10.68 5.83
CA TYR A 195 -20.12 11.99 6.47
C TYR A 195 -18.70 12.45 6.86
N ALA A 196 -17.78 11.50 7.05
CA ALA A 196 -16.41 11.75 7.44
C ALA A 196 -15.41 11.07 6.49
N PRO A 197 -15.32 11.51 5.22
CA PRO A 197 -14.45 10.90 4.23
C PRO A 197 -12.95 11.02 4.58
N TYR A 198 -12.58 11.99 5.42
CA TYR A 198 -11.22 12.15 5.93
C TYR A 198 -10.72 10.94 6.72
N LEU A 199 -11.60 10.18 7.38
CA LEU A 199 -11.22 8.92 8.04
C LEU A 199 -10.64 7.93 7.02
N ALA A 200 -11.16 7.88 5.79
CA ALA A 200 -10.60 7.01 4.76
C ALA A 200 -9.16 7.40 4.41
N ILE A 201 -8.80 8.68 4.52
CA ILE A 201 -7.44 9.19 4.28
C ILE A 201 -6.54 8.83 5.47
N LEU A 202 -7.02 9.02 6.70
CA LEU A 202 -6.30 8.64 7.92
C LEU A 202 -6.01 7.13 7.99
N MET A 203 -6.95 6.31 7.54
CA MET A 203 -6.88 4.84 7.59
C MET A 203 -6.30 4.20 6.32
N SER A 204 -6.19 4.94 5.22
CA SER A 204 -5.50 4.43 4.03
C SER A 204 -4.01 4.50 4.30
N ASP A 205 -3.37 3.32 4.45
CA ASP A 205 -1.92 3.17 4.31
C ASP A 205 -1.47 4.02 3.11
N ASP A 206 -0.71 5.08 3.40
CA ASP A 206 -0.11 5.91 2.37
C ASP A 206 1.06 5.10 1.85
N PRO A 207 0.96 4.51 0.65
CA PRO A 207 2.02 3.67 0.12
C PRO A 207 3.21 4.51 -0.37
N PHE A 208 3.15 5.85 -0.26
CA PHE A 208 4.15 6.77 -0.82
C PHE A 208 4.85 7.65 0.21
N ASN A 209 4.57 7.47 1.50
CA ASN A 209 5.23 8.24 2.54
C ASN A 209 6.18 7.37 3.36
N ARG A 210 7.36 7.10 2.79
CA ARG A 210 8.53 6.61 3.52
C ARG A 210 9.74 7.46 3.13
N VAL A 211 10.25 8.22 4.10
CA VAL A 211 11.55 8.92 4.06
C VAL A 211 12.57 8.02 4.74
#